data_AF-H8GYY9-F1
#
_entry.id   AF-H8GYY9-F1
#
_cell.length_a   1.000
_cell.length_b   1.000
_cell.length_c   1.000
_cell.angle_alpha   90.00
_cell.angle_beta   90.00
_cell.angle_gamma   90.00
#
_symmetry.space_group_name_H-M   'P 1'
#
loop_
_entity.id
_entity.type
_entity.pdbx_description
1 polymer ?
#
loop_
_entity_poly.entity_id
_entity_poly.type
_entity_poly.pdbx_seq_one_letter_code
_entity_poly.pdbx_strand_id
1 'polypeptide(L)' 'MQAIGPAAVNQAVKAIAIARGYLTGNHLDLTVQPAFVKLDPAGAPASDTPAPEERTALCLMVFAYRTDA' A
#
# COMPACT_ATOMS: atom_id res chain seq x y z
N MET A 1 -3.48 -0.61 0.87
CA MET A 1 -2.21 -1.29 1.21
C MET A 1 -1.25 -0.26 1.80
N GLN A 2 -0.50 -0.54 2.87
CA GLN A 2 0.43 0.42 3.47
C GLN A 2 1.88 -0.06 3.34
N ALA A 3 2.81 0.83 3.00
CA ALA A 3 4.23 0.52 2.87
C ALA A 3 5.09 1.60 3.55
N ILE A 4 6.05 1.16 4.36
CA ILE A 4 6.96 2.03 5.12
C ILE A 4 8.37 1.93 4.54
N GLY A 5 8.90 3.06 4.07
CA GLY A 5 10.25 3.16 3.52
C GLY A 5 10.40 2.70 2.06
N PRO A 6 11.50 3.06 1.38
CA PRO A 6 11.63 2.92 -0.08
C PRO A 6 11.56 1.48 -0.58
N ALA A 7 12.19 0.54 0.14
CA ALA A 7 12.20 -0.86 -0.26
C ALA A 7 10.79 -1.48 -0.22
N ALA A 8 10.01 -1.20 0.83
CA ALA A 8 8.63 -1.70 0.95
C ALA A 8 7.73 -1.08 -0.13
N VAL A 9 7.88 0.22 -0.42
CA VAL A 9 7.12 0.89 -1.48
C VAL A 9 7.44 0.28 -2.85
N ASN A 10 8.70 -0.02 -3.13
CA ASN A 10 9.08 -0.70 -4.38
C ASN A 10 8.42 -2.09 -4.49
N GLN A 11 8.40 -2.88 -3.41
CA GLN A 11 7.75 -4.18 -3.41
C GLN A 11 6.23 -4.07 -3.59
N ALA A 12 5.61 -3.06 -2.98
CA ALA A 12 4.19 -2.78 -3.15
C ALA A 12 3.82 -2.52 -4.62
N VAL A 13 4.58 -1.65 -5.28
CA VAL A 13 4.33 -1.27 -6.68
C VAL A 13 4.54 -2.48 -7.61
N LYS A 14 5.59 -3.27 -7.38
CA LYS A 14 5.82 -4.51 -8.12
C LYS A 14 4.69 -5.52 -7.95
N ALA A 15 4.20 -5.69 -6.72
CA ALA A 15 3.08 -6.59 -6.43
C ALA A 15 1.81 -6.17 -7.16
N ILE A 16 1.51 -4.86 -7.22
CA ILE A 16 0.39 -4.32 -7.99
C ILE A 16 0.57 -4.63 -9.48
N ALA A 17 1.77 -4.43 -10.03
CA ALA A 17 2.04 -4.73 -11.44
C ALA A 17 1.82 -6.21 -11.77
N ILE A 18 2.24 -7.13 -10.90
CA ILE A 18 2.00 -8.57 -11.05
C ILE A 18 0.49 -8.88 -10.94
N ALA A 19 -0.21 -8.26 -9.99
CA ALA A 19 -1.65 -8.49 -9.78
C ALA A 19 -2.49 -8.12 -11.01
N ARG A 20 -2.12 -7.08 -11.76
CA ARG A 20 -2.77 -6.73 -13.04
C ARG A 20 -2.74 -7.89 -14.05
N GLY A 21 -1.62 -8.63 -14.09
CA GLY A 21 -1.49 -9.83 -14.93
C GLY A 21 -2.50 -10.93 -14.55
N TYR A 22 -2.72 -11.16 -13.25
CA TYR A 22 -3.70 -12.15 -12.78
C TYR A 22 -5.15 -11.79 -13.08
N LEU A 23 -5.46 -10.50 -13.22
CA LEU A 23 -6.83 -10.01 -13.43
C LEU A 23 -7.24 -9.92 -14.91
N THR A 24 -6.28 -10.02 -15.83
CA THR A 24 -6.53 -9.87 -17.27
C THR A 24 -7.59 -10.86 -17.79
N GLY A 25 -7.54 -12.11 -17.35
CA GLY A 25 -8.51 -13.15 -17.74
C GLY A 25 -9.94 -12.93 -17.22
N ASN A 26 -10.11 -11.99 -16.29
CA ASN A 26 -11.41 -11.62 -15.72
C ASN A 26 -11.96 -10.30 -16.29
N HIS A 27 -11.34 -9.74 -17.34
CA HIS A 27 -11.68 -8.43 -17.88
C HIS A 27 -11.64 -7.31 -16.82
N LEU A 28 -10.67 -7.39 -15.91
CA LEU A 28 -10.43 -6.42 -14.86
C LEU A 28 -9.04 -5.81 -14.99
N ASP A 29 -8.93 -4.53 -14.66
CA ASP A 29 -7.65 -3.84 -14.45
C ASP A 29 -7.69 -2.98 -13.18
N LEU A 30 -6.54 -2.50 -12.74
CA LEU A 30 -6.36 -1.78 -11.49
C LEU A 30 -6.00 -0.31 -11.72
N THR A 31 -6.61 0.58 -10.94
CA THR A 31 -6.12 1.94 -10.70
C THR A 31 -5.57 2.06 -9.29
N VAL A 32 -4.60 2.94 -9.09
CA VAL A 32 -3.94 3.13 -7.79
C VAL A 32 -3.93 4.60 -7.45
N GLN A 33 -4.39 4.93 -6.24
CA GLN A 33 -4.30 6.26 -5.67
C GLN A 33 -3.37 6.23 -4.44
N PRO A 34 -2.16 6.79 -4.55
CA PRO A 34 -1.25 6.92 -3.41
C PRO A 34 -1.68 8.09 -2.50
N ALA A 35 -1.48 7.92 -1.21
CA ALA A 35 -1.64 8.97 -0.21
C ALA A 35 -0.58 8.81 0.89
N PHE A 36 -0.09 9.93 1.43
CA PHE A 36 0.71 9.89 2.65
C PHE A 36 -0.19 9.62 3.85
N VAL A 37 0.23 8.72 4.72
CA VAL A 37 -0.47 8.44 5.98
C VAL A 37 0.55 8.51 7.12
N LYS A 38 0.15 9.16 8.21
CA LYS A 38 0.86 9.06 9.47
C LYS A 38 0.47 7.74 10.11
N LEU A 39 1.44 6.87 10.33
CA LEU A 39 1.22 5.65 11.08
C LEU A 39 1.61 5.91 12.52
N ASP A 40 0.65 5.74 13.41
CA ASP A 40 0.94 5.68 14.83
C ASP A 40 1.46 4.27 15.13
N PRO A 41 2.72 4.09 15.58
CA PRO A 41 3.26 2.77 15.90
C PRO A 41 2.63 2.13 17.15
N ALA A 42 1.65 2.77 17.80
CA ALA A 42 1.04 2.31 19.04
C ALA A 42 -0.04 1.22 18.85
N GLY A 43 0.41 0.01 18.53
CA GLY A 43 -0.23 -1.24 18.94
C GLY A 43 0.48 -1.92 20.13
N ALA A 44 1.49 -1.27 20.73
CA ALA A 44 2.31 -1.83 21.81
C ALA A 44 1.84 -1.31 23.18
N PRO A 45 1.68 -2.18 24.20
CA PRO A 45 1.31 -1.76 25.55
C PRO A 45 2.34 -0.76 26.08
N ALA A 46 1.83 0.30 26.71
CA ALA A 46 2.59 1.40 27.29
C ALA A 46 3.77 0.89 28.11
N SER A 47 4.96 1.00 27.55
CA SER A 47 6.23 0.95 28.25
C SER A 47 7.01 2.16 27.76
N ASP A 48 7.75 2.82 28.66
CA ASP A 48 8.46 4.10 28.54
C ASP A 48 9.49 4.21 27.41
N THR A 49 9.13 3.75 26.21
CA THR A 49 9.93 3.81 24.99
C THR A 49 9.61 5.13 24.30
N PRO A 50 10.61 5.98 23.98
CA PRO A 50 10.37 7.20 23.23
C PRO A 50 9.61 6.87 21.94
N ALA A 51 8.57 7.66 21.65
CA ALA A 51 7.70 7.47 20.50
C ALA A 51 8.56 7.21 19.25
N PRO A 52 8.35 6.09 18.52
CA PRO A 52 9.14 5.81 17.33
C PRO A 52 9.04 6.98 16.37
N GLU A 53 10.19 7.41 15.81
CA GLU A 53 10.27 8.48 14.81
C GLU A 53 9.08 8.41 13.83
N GLU A 54 8.41 9.54 13.58
CA GLU A 54 7.33 9.63 12.60
C GLU A 54 7.78 9.02 11.27
N ARG A 55 7.30 7.81 10.95
CA ARG A 55 7.61 7.16 9.67
C ARG A 55 6.57 7.61 8.66
N THR A 56 6.98 8.43 7.71
CA THR A 56 6.14 8.74 6.54
C THR A 56 5.87 7.44 5.79
N ALA A 57 4.61 7.00 5.77
CA ALA A 57 4.19 5.80 5.05
C ALA A 57 3.35 6.18 3.83
N LEU A 58 3.43 5.34 2.80
CA LEU A 58 2.60 5.45 1.61
C LEU A 58 1.44 4.47 1.73
N CYS A 59 0.21 4.99 1.72
CA CYS A 59 -1.00 4.20 1.54
C CYS A 59 -1.35 4.16 0.06
N LEU A 60 -1.36 2.96 -0.53
CA LEU A 60 -1.82 2.69 -1.88
C LEU A 60 -3.26 2.19 -1.82
N MET A 61 -4.21 3.03 -2.20
CA MET A 61 -5.59 2.62 -2.44
C MET A 61 -5.67 2.02 -3.84
N VAL A 62 -6.24 0.83 -3.96
CA VAL A 62 -6.28 0.07 -5.22
C VAL A 62 -7.74 -0.21 -5.55
N PHE A 63 -8.16 0.17 -6.76
CA PHE A 63 -9.53 -0.02 -7.24
C PHE A 63 -9.51 -0.83 -8.53
N ALA A 64 -10.41 -1.82 -8.62
CA ALA A 64 -10.59 -2.59 -9.84
C ALA A 64 -11.70 -1.98 -10.71
N TYR A 65 -11.53 -2.02 -12.03
CA TYR A 65 -12.55 -1.61 -13.01
C TYR A 65 -12.60 -2.60 -14.17
N ARG A 66 -13.76 -2.66 -14.84
CA ARG A 66 -13.97 -3.52 -16.00
C ARG A 66 -13.32 -2.94 -17.26
N THR A 67 -12.74 -3.80 -18.08
CA THR A 67 -12.07 -3.42 -19.33
C THR A 67 -12.85 -3.78 -20.60
N ASP A 68 -14.00 -4.43 -20.47
CA ASP A 68 -14.83 -4.94 -21.57
C ASP A 68 -16.08 -4.08 -21.85
N ALA A 69 -15.93 -2.76 -21.79
CA ALA A 69 -16.95 -1.79 -22.20
C ALA A 69 -16.93 -1.51 -23.70
#